data_AF-W2TSX2-F1
#
_entry.id   AF-W2TSX2-F1
#
_cell.length_a   1.000
_cell.length_b   1.000
_cell.length_c   1.000
_cell.angle_alpha   90.00
_cell.angle_beta   90.00
_cell.angle_gamma   90.00
#
_symmetry.space_group_name_H-M   'P 1'
#
loop_
_entity.id
_entity.type
_entity.pdbx_description
1 polymer ?
#
loop_
_entity_poly.entity_id
_entity_poly.type
_entity_poly.pdbx_seq_one_letter_code
_entity_poly.pdbx_strand_id
1 'polypeptide(L)'
;MNAAHRQGRVNAGFAEKCLVASLHATGDNGGIGNIMFEMLGLLGIAQQSFKYFWDLRRAEVLHTVSASDHTIFAAKNLLFAENPLRHRQLNICVHVRRGDFADSKMHLPSDANFTTAGIRFLVEKAETEDYRTPHIYMFTDDVDWVHENIIEPSFHTNITHSAPLVAANFIEKPPNAEWEFSRLYCDRLLLTASTSTYGWWLAFLSRGQRVYYDRNYALPGARSDELSSADFWPQHWTPLQIYPSNHVVEI
;
A
#
# COMPACT_ATOMS: atom_id res chain seq x y z
N MET A 1 -75.19 6.91 9.83
CA MET A 1 -74.46 7.16 8.56
C MET A 1 -72.98 7.17 8.91
N ASN A 2 -72.35 6.00 8.86
CA ASN A 2 -71.44 5.53 7.79
C ASN A 2 -70.03 6.11 7.99
N ALA A 3 -69.10 5.33 8.55
CA ALA A 3 -68.23 4.36 7.83
C ALA A 3 -67.02 5.08 7.20
N ALA A 4 -65.76 4.62 7.22
CA ALA A 4 -65.16 3.37 7.68
C ALA A 4 -63.63 3.56 7.81
N HIS A 5 -63.02 2.66 8.59
CA HIS A 5 -61.63 2.25 8.51
C HIS A 5 -61.13 2.05 7.06
N ARG A 6 -59.89 2.49 6.77
CA ARG A 6 -59.00 1.81 5.81
C ARG A 6 -57.54 1.87 6.27
N GLN A 7 -56.94 0.68 6.33
CA GLN A 7 -55.51 0.42 6.41
C GLN A 7 -54.78 0.89 5.14
N GLY A 8 -53.52 1.30 5.31
CA GLY A 8 -52.52 1.48 4.24
C GLY A 8 -51.16 1.78 4.89
N ARG A 9 -50.39 0.76 5.28
CA ARG A 9 -49.35 0.08 4.50
C ARG A 9 -48.14 0.99 4.18
N VAL A 10 -47.08 0.75 4.95
CA VAL A 10 -45.64 0.77 4.65
C VAL A 10 -45.21 1.53 3.39
N ASN A 11 -44.38 2.56 3.59
CA ASN A 11 -43.24 2.83 2.72
C ASN A 11 -42.16 3.54 3.55
N ALA A 12 -41.33 2.74 4.22
CA ALA A 12 -40.02 3.18 4.66
C ALA A 12 -39.17 3.33 3.40
N GLY A 13 -39.16 4.53 2.83
CA GLY A 13 -38.22 4.89 1.78
C GLY A 13 -36.83 4.82 2.36
N PHE A 14 -36.11 3.74 2.09
CA PHE A 14 -34.66 3.70 2.16
C PHE A 14 -34.15 4.76 1.19
N ALA A 15 -33.86 5.96 1.71
CA ALA A 15 -32.95 6.86 1.03
C ALA A 15 -31.58 6.20 1.13
N GLU A 16 -31.18 5.48 0.07
CA GLU A 16 -29.78 5.15 -0.18
C GLU A 16 -29.00 6.45 -0.14
N LYS A 17 -28.39 6.73 1.02
CA LYS A 17 -27.34 7.72 1.12
C LYS A 17 -26.13 7.08 0.46
N CYS A 18 -25.98 7.30 -0.85
CA CYS A 18 -24.67 7.17 -1.48
C CYS A 18 -23.70 8.05 -0.70
N LEU A 19 -22.83 7.40 0.08
CA LEU A 19 -21.71 8.04 0.72
C LEU A 19 -20.70 8.35 -0.38
N VAL A 20 -20.74 9.58 -0.87
CA VAL A 20 -19.69 10.12 -1.73
C VAL A 20 -18.46 10.27 -0.84
N ALA A 21 -17.53 9.32 -0.94
CA ALA A 21 -16.18 9.53 -0.43
C ALA A 21 -15.61 10.74 -1.19
N SER A 22 -15.15 11.74 -0.43
CA SER A 22 -14.57 12.95 -0.97
C SER A 22 -13.36 12.61 -1.84
N LEU A 23 -13.53 12.71 -3.16
CA LEU A 23 -12.46 12.62 -4.14
C LEU A 23 -11.64 13.93 -4.09
N HIS A 24 -10.84 14.12 -3.03
CA HIS A 24 -9.95 15.27 -2.86
C HIS A 24 -8.63 15.13 -3.62
N ALA A 25 -8.54 14.24 -4.61
CA ALA A 25 -7.38 14.08 -5.49
C ALA A 25 -7.46 14.93 -6.78
N THR A 26 -8.51 15.73 -6.95
CA THR A 26 -8.78 16.48 -8.19
C THR A 26 -8.30 17.93 -8.18
N GLY A 27 -7.66 18.39 -7.08
CA GLY A 27 -7.31 19.80 -6.89
C GLY A 27 -6.04 20.28 -7.60
N ASP A 28 -5.01 19.44 -7.71
CA ASP A 28 -3.67 19.91 -8.08
C ASP A 28 -3.05 19.07 -9.20
N ASN A 29 -3.23 19.49 -10.46
CA ASN A 29 -2.44 19.09 -11.64
C ASN A 29 -2.10 17.59 -11.81
N GLY A 30 -2.95 16.69 -11.32
CA GLY A 30 -2.79 15.25 -11.51
C GLY A 30 -3.04 14.87 -12.96
N GLY A 31 -1.95 14.62 -13.71
CA GLY A 31 -1.99 14.08 -15.08
C GLY A 31 -2.54 12.65 -15.13
N ILE A 32 -2.15 11.88 -16.15
CA ILE A 32 -2.58 10.49 -16.49
C ILE A 32 -2.74 9.53 -15.28
N GLY A 33 -2.05 9.79 -14.16
CA GLY A 33 -2.32 9.14 -12.87
C GLY A 33 -3.79 9.17 -12.47
N ASN A 34 -4.49 10.29 -12.67
CA ASN A 34 -5.91 10.43 -12.38
C ASN A 34 -6.78 9.52 -13.25
N ILE A 35 -6.44 9.29 -14.52
CA ILE A 35 -7.19 8.38 -15.40
C ILE A 35 -6.98 6.91 -14.97
N MET A 36 -5.77 6.56 -14.54
CA MET A 36 -5.50 5.24 -13.99
C MET A 36 -6.18 5.04 -12.63
N PHE A 37 -6.23 6.07 -11.78
CA PHE A 37 -7.02 6.10 -10.53
C PHE A 37 -8.53 6.15 -10.76
N GLU A 38 -9.00 6.57 -11.95
CA GLU A 38 -10.40 6.52 -12.37
C GLU A 38 -10.76 5.17 -13.01
N MET A 39 -9.84 4.48 -13.67
CA MET A 39 -10.07 3.14 -14.22
C MET A 39 -9.89 2.06 -13.13
N LEU A 40 -8.82 2.19 -12.35
CA LEU A 40 -8.74 1.76 -10.95
C LEU A 40 -9.50 2.75 -10.03
N GLY A 41 -10.54 3.40 -10.58
CA GLY A 41 -11.73 3.99 -9.94
C GLY A 41 -13.05 3.27 -10.29
N LEU A 42 -13.04 2.41 -11.31
CA LEU A 42 -14.26 1.77 -11.83
C LEU A 42 -14.25 0.25 -11.66
N LEU A 43 -13.07 -0.37 -11.52
CA LEU A 43 -12.92 -1.81 -11.33
C LEU A 43 -13.02 -2.29 -9.85
N GLY A 44 -13.43 -1.45 -8.88
CA GLY A 44 -13.50 -1.79 -7.44
C GLY A 44 -13.59 -0.65 -6.38
N ILE A 45 -14.12 0.55 -6.67
CA ILE A 45 -13.47 1.81 -6.18
C ILE A 45 -14.48 2.73 -5.54
N ALA A 46 -15.05 2.17 -4.50
CA ALA A 46 -15.22 2.95 -3.29
C ALA A 46 -14.50 2.32 -2.08
N GLN A 47 -13.99 1.08 -2.17
CA GLN A 47 -13.34 0.41 -1.04
C GLN A 47 -12.25 -0.54 -1.56
N GLN A 48 -11.03 -0.41 -1.03
CA GLN A 48 -9.86 -1.24 -1.37
C GLN A 48 -10.09 -2.68 -0.86
N SER A 49 -11.06 -3.38 -1.43
CA SER A 49 -11.54 -4.66 -0.95
C SER A 49 -11.29 -5.73 -1.98
N PHE A 50 -10.41 -6.64 -1.59
CA PHE A 50 -9.98 -7.77 -2.39
C PHE A 50 -11.13 -8.67 -2.85
N LYS A 51 -12.22 -8.75 -2.07
CA LYS A 51 -13.36 -9.63 -2.35
C LYS A 51 -14.00 -9.41 -3.72
N TYR A 52 -13.94 -8.18 -4.26
CA TYR A 52 -14.61 -7.85 -5.53
C TYR A 52 -13.89 -8.40 -6.76
N PHE A 53 -12.64 -8.85 -6.63
CA PHE A 53 -11.85 -9.40 -7.71
C PHE A 53 -11.09 -10.66 -7.31
N TRP A 54 -11.44 -11.28 -6.18
CA TRP A 54 -10.88 -12.58 -5.79
C TRP A 54 -11.21 -13.69 -6.79
N ASP A 55 -12.40 -13.63 -7.39
CA ASP A 55 -12.82 -14.57 -8.43
C ASP A 55 -12.13 -14.30 -9.78
N LEU A 56 -11.53 -13.12 -9.95
CA LEU A 56 -10.65 -12.83 -11.10
C LEU A 56 -9.27 -13.39 -10.79
N ARG A 57 -8.69 -14.12 -11.74
CA ARG A 57 -7.32 -14.61 -11.55
C ARG A 57 -6.40 -13.40 -11.49
N ARG A 58 -5.47 -13.35 -10.53
CA ARG A 58 -4.47 -12.27 -10.43
C ARG A 58 -3.80 -11.97 -11.78
N ALA A 59 -3.54 -13.00 -12.59
CA ALA A 59 -2.98 -12.84 -13.94
C ALA A 59 -3.86 -11.97 -14.88
N GLU A 60 -5.17 -12.01 -14.75
CA GLU A 60 -6.12 -11.19 -15.53
C GLU A 60 -6.11 -9.74 -15.06
N VAL A 61 -6.00 -9.51 -13.75
CA VAL A 61 -5.81 -8.16 -13.20
C VAL A 61 -4.48 -7.58 -13.68
N LEU A 62 -3.39 -8.37 -13.60
CA LEU A 62 -2.06 -7.98 -14.08
C LEU A 62 -2.03 -7.66 -15.58
N HIS A 63 -2.74 -8.45 -16.38
CA HIS A 63 -2.85 -8.20 -17.81
C HIS A 63 -3.58 -6.88 -18.09
N THR A 64 -4.66 -6.60 -17.36
CA THR A 64 -5.44 -5.36 -17.49
C THR A 64 -4.64 -4.12 -17.10
N VAL A 65 -3.82 -4.21 -16.05
CA VAL A 65 -2.98 -3.09 -15.55
C VAL A 65 -1.57 -3.08 -16.15
N SER A 66 -1.42 -3.54 -17.38
CA SER A 66 -0.12 -3.61 -18.05
C SER A 66 0.53 -2.23 -18.18
N ALA A 67 1.81 -2.14 -17.82
CA ALA A 67 2.60 -0.92 -17.89
C ALA A 67 3.01 -0.59 -19.34
N SER A 68 3.09 0.70 -19.66
CA SER A 68 3.66 1.16 -20.93
C SER A 68 5.18 0.95 -20.97
N ASP A 69 5.77 0.93 -22.17
CA ASP A 69 7.23 0.82 -22.33
C ASP A 69 7.99 1.92 -21.57
N HIS A 70 7.45 3.14 -21.55
CA HIS A 70 8.00 4.25 -20.78
C HIS A 70 7.98 3.98 -19.27
N THR A 71 6.89 3.40 -18.75
CA THR A 71 6.77 3.03 -17.33
C THR A 71 7.76 1.93 -16.97
N ILE A 72 7.88 0.91 -17.83
CA ILE A 72 8.85 -0.19 -17.65
C ILE A 72 10.28 0.36 -17.66
N PHE A 73 10.58 1.29 -18.57
CA PHE A 73 11.88 1.96 -18.62
C PHE A 73 12.16 2.74 -17.34
N ALA A 74 11.21 3.55 -16.87
CA ALA A 74 11.34 4.33 -15.64
C ALA A 74 11.57 3.43 -14.42
N ALA A 75 10.79 2.35 -14.29
CA ALA A 75 10.94 1.39 -13.21
C ALA A 75 12.31 0.71 -13.20
N LYS A 76 12.84 0.34 -14.37
CA LYS A 76 14.14 -0.33 -14.46
C LYS A 76 15.31 0.60 -14.16
N ASN A 77 15.26 1.82 -14.72
CA ASN A 77 16.45 2.65 -14.89
C ASN A 77 16.44 3.97 -14.12
N LEU A 78 15.26 4.50 -13.75
CA LEU A 78 15.15 5.86 -13.24
C LEU A 78 14.82 5.93 -11.74
N LEU A 79 14.17 4.91 -11.17
CA LEU A 79 13.82 4.93 -9.73
C LEU A 79 15.02 4.70 -8.81
N PHE A 80 15.98 3.88 -9.25
CA PHE A 80 17.15 3.51 -8.46
C PHE A 80 18.36 3.34 -9.38
N ALA A 81 19.55 3.55 -8.82
CA ALA A 81 20.80 3.30 -9.52
C ALA A 81 20.85 1.89 -10.14
N GLU A 82 21.47 1.79 -11.31
CA GLU A 82 21.56 0.53 -12.05
C GLU A 82 22.24 -0.55 -11.20
N ASN A 83 21.61 -1.72 -11.12
CA ASN A 83 22.12 -2.87 -10.39
C ASN A 83 21.82 -4.15 -11.20
N PRO A 84 22.81 -4.69 -11.93
CA PRO A 84 22.64 -5.91 -12.72
C PRO A 84 22.26 -7.15 -11.90
N LEU A 85 22.53 -7.13 -10.58
CA LEU A 85 22.24 -8.23 -9.67
C LEU A 85 20.82 -8.14 -9.06
N ARG A 86 20.05 -7.07 -9.31
CA ARG A 86 18.72 -6.84 -8.71
C ARG A 86 17.74 -8.00 -8.90
N HIS A 87 17.81 -8.69 -10.04
CA HIS A 87 16.97 -9.88 -10.30
C HIS A 87 17.40 -11.13 -9.50
N ARG A 88 18.65 -11.18 -9.04
CA ARG A 88 19.23 -12.31 -8.29
C ARG A 88 19.26 -12.07 -6.77
N GLN A 89 18.97 -10.85 -6.34
CA GLN A 89 18.87 -10.46 -4.94
C GLN A 89 17.48 -10.81 -4.38
N LEU A 90 17.35 -10.80 -3.05
CA LEU A 90 16.06 -10.76 -2.38
C LEU A 90 15.72 -9.30 -2.13
N ASN A 91 14.67 -8.80 -2.77
CA ASN A 91 14.31 -7.39 -2.64
C ASN A 91 13.12 -7.24 -1.69
N ILE A 92 13.34 -6.52 -0.59
CA ILE A 92 12.34 -6.10 0.36
C ILE A 92 11.93 -4.67 -0.01
N CYS A 93 10.65 -4.50 -0.31
CA CYS A 93 10.09 -3.21 -0.67
C CYS A 93 9.28 -2.65 0.47
N VAL A 94 9.38 -1.36 0.71
CA VAL A 94 8.73 -0.70 1.84
C VAL A 94 7.92 0.47 1.31
N HIS A 95 6.63 0.47 1.57
CA HIS A 95 5.75 1.59 1.28
C HIS A 95 5.60 2.46 2.53
N VAL A 96 5.98 3.72 2.41
CA VAL A 96 5.82 4.78 3.42
C VAL A 96 4.84 5.81 2.87
N ARG A 97 3.83 6.17 3.65
CA ARG A 97 2.87 7.22 3.32
C ARG A 97 2.72 8.16 4.51
N ARG A 98 3.07 9.42 4.31
CA ARG A 98 2.89 10.45 5.33
C ARG A 98 2.01 11.58 4.87
N GLY A 99 2.41 12.35 3.86
CA GLY A 99 1.74 13.54 3.32
C GLY A 99 0.38 13.88 3.95
N ASP A 100 -0.71 13.55 3.25
CA ASP A 100 -2.09 13.78 3.70
C ASP A 100 -2.54 12.87 4.87
N PHE A 101 -1.84 11.77 5.12
CA PHE A 101 -2.14 10.86 6.23
C PHE A 101 -1.73 11.46 7.58
N ALA A 102 -0.73 12.34 7.63
CA ALA A 102 -0.25 12.98 8.85
C ALA A 102 -1.35 13.80 9.56
N ASP A 103 -2.24 14.42 8.78
CA ASP A 103 -3.36 15.22 9.28
C ASP A 103 -4.71 14.48 9.17
N SER A 104 -4.70 13.20 8.77
CA SER A 104 -5.92 12.42 8.56
C SER A 104 -6.56 12.00 9.88
N LYS A 105 -7.89 12.04 9.93
CA LYS A 105 -8.69 11.50 11.04
C LYS A 105 -9.13 10.05 10.81
N MET A 106 -8.86 9.51 9.62
CA MET A 106 -9.31 8.16 9.21
C MET A 106 -8.15 7.19 9.03
N HIS A 107 -7.04 7.67 8.46
CA HIS A 107 -5.88 6.85 8.12
C HIS A 107 -4.74 7.13 9.09
N LEU A 108 -3.97 6.10 9.44
CA LEU A 108 -2.73 6.27 10.19
C LEU A 108 -1.57 6.49 9.21
N PRO A 109 -0.77 7.55 9.38
CA PRO A 109 0.46 7.72 8.63
C PRO A 109 1.48 6.65 9.05
N SER A 110 2.46 6.42 8.18
CA SER A 110 3.60 5.58 8.51
C SER A 110 4.33 6.06 9.76
N ASP A 111 4.53 5.15 10.70
CA ASP A 111 5.26 5.37 11.94
C ASP A 111 6.73 4.94 11.81
N ALA A 112 7.65 5.73 12.37
CA ALA A 112 9.08 5.46 12.24
C ALA A 112 9.53 4.21 13.00
N ASN A 113 8.98 3.99 14.20
CA ASN A 113 9.33 2.84 15.03
C ASN A 113 8.81 1.56 14.41
N PHE A 114 7.55 1.55 13.95
CA PHE A 114 6.97 0.42 13.22
C PHE A 114 7.75 0.14 11.93
N THR A 115 8.02 1.17 11.12
CA THR A 115 8.75 1.01 9.85
C THR A 115 10.12 0.39 10.09
N THR A 116 10.88 0.92 11.04
CA THR A 116 12.23 0.44 11.35
C THR A 116 12.22 -0.98 11.91
N ALA A 117 11.33 -1.26 12.85
CA ALA A 117 11.22 -2.59 13.44
C ALA A 117 10.70 -3.64 12.44
N GLY A 118 9.78 -3.25 11.56
CA GLY A 118 9.25 -4.09 10.49
C GLY A 118 10.29 -4.41 9.42
N ILE A 119 11.12 -3.43 9.03
CA ILE A 119 12.26 -3.68 8.14
C ILE A 119 13.21 -4.69 8.75
N ARG A 120 13.61 -4.49 10.01
CA ARG A 120 14.48 -5.42 10.73
C ARG A 120 13.89 -6.84 10.75
N PHE A 121 12.62 -6.95 11.14
CA PHE A 121 11.91 -8.22 11.16
C PHE A 121 11.95 -8.93 9.79
N LEU A 122 11.70 -8.20 8.69
CA LEU A 122 11.73 -8.81 7.36
C LEU A 122 13.12 -9.18 6.87
N VAL A 123 14.15 -8.44 7.28
CA VAL A 123 15.55 -8.76 6.98
C VAL A 123 15.94 -10.05 7.71
N GLU A 124 15.72 -10.11 9.03
CA GLU A 124 15.99 -11.31 9.83
C GLU A 124 15.21 -12.52 9.29
N LYS A 125 13.93 -12.33 8.98
CA LYS A 125 13.11 -13.39 8.37
C LYS A 125 13.63 -13.80 7.01
N ALA A 126 14.04 -12.86 6.16
CA ALA A 126 14.60 -13.17 4.84
C ALA A 126 15.89 -13.99 4.95
N GLU A 127 16.79 -13.64 5.88
CA GLU A 127 18.03 -14.36 6.12
C GLU A 127 17.81 -15.79 6.63
N THR A 128 16.71 -16.03 7.37
CA THR A 128 16.35 -17.38 7.83
C THR A 128 15.67 -18.24 6.75
N GLU A 129 14.98 -17.63 5.79
CA GLU A 129 14.12 -18.33 4.83
C GLU A 129 14.68 -18.37 3.40
N ASP A 130 15.67 -17.55 3.08
CA ASP A 130 16.23 -17.39 1.73
C ASP A 130 17.75 -17.15 1.79
N TYR A 131 18.48 -17.74 0.85
CA TYR A 131 19.94 -17.63 0.79
C TYR A 131 20.41 -16.32 0.12
N ARG A 132 19.52 -15.62 -0.59
CA ARG A 132 19.85 -14.38 -1.29
C ARG A 132 19.94 -13.22 -0.31
N THR A 133 20.96 -12.38 -0.47
CA THR A 133 21.16 -11.19 0.37
C THR A 133 19.97 -10.21 0.26
N PRO A 134 19.36 -9.80 1.40
CA PRO A 134 18.25 -8.86 1.40
C PRO A 134 18.71 -7.45 1.01
N HIS A 135 17.94 -6.79 0.15
CA HIS A 135 18.12 -5.41 -0.30
C HIS A 135 16.82 -4.65 -0.11
N ILE A 136 16.91 -3.41 0.40
CA ILE A 136 15.73 -2.65 0.80
C ILE A 136 15.49 -1.48 -0.14
N TYR A 137 14.27 -1.39 -0.65
CA TYR A 137 13.79 -0.33 -1.54
C TYR A 137 12.59 0.36 -0.91
N MET A 138 12.63 1.69 -0.79
CA MET A 138 11.62 2.50 -0.15
C MET A 138 10.88 3.37 -1.17
N PHE A 139 9.57 3.38 -1.05
CA PHE A 139 8.65 4.19 -1.82
C PHE A 139 7.94 5.12 -0.84
N THR A 140 8.05 6.44 -1.06
CA THR A 140 7.55 7.45 -0.14
C THR A 140 7.09 8.68 -0.88
N ASP A 141 6.09 9.36 -0.31
CA ASP A 141 5.69 10.71 -0.70
C ASP A 141 6.40 11.81 0.09
N ASP A 142 7.14 11.43 1.14
CA ASP A 142 7.90 12.32 2.02
C ASP A 142 9.33 11.78 2.16
N VAL A 143 10.20 12.27 1.27
CA VAL A 143 11.61 11.82 1.16
C VAL A 143 12.42 12.32 2.35
N ASP A 144 12.25 13.59 2.71
CA ASP A 144 12.99 14.23 3.80
C ASP A 144 12.69 13.53 5.13
N TRP A 145 11.39 13.25 5.42
CA TRP A 145 11.04 12.52 6.63
C TRP A 145 11.64 11.13 6.69
N VAL A 146 11.65 10.38 5.57
CA VAL A 146 12.26 9.04 5.52
C VAL A 146 13.77 9.11 5.78
N HIS A 147 14.44 10.11 5.21
CA HIS A 147 15.87 10.30 5.46
C HIS A 147 16.16 10.55 6.94
N GLU A 148 15.47 11.52 7.55
CA GLU A 148 15.69 11.93 8.94
C GLU A 148 15.26 10.85 9.96
N ASN A 149 14.16 10.14 9.71
CA ASN A 149 13.53 9.28 10.72
C ASN A 149 13.83 7.79 10.53
N ILE A 150 14.28 7.36 9.34
CA ILE A 150 14.55 5.96 9.03
C ILE A 150 16.00 5.76 8.59
N ILE A 151 16.45 6.46 7.55
CA ILE A 151 17.76 6.22 6.95
C ILE A 151 18.90 6.63 7.88
N GLU A 152 18.89 7.88 8.37
CA GLU A 152 19.93 8.37 9.29
C GLU A 152 20.06 7.51 10.56
N PRO A 153 18.95 7.19 11.28
CA PRO A 153 19.01 6.29 12.43
C PRO A 153 19.51 4.88 12.10
N SER A 154 19.22 4.36 10.89
CA SER A 154 19.63 3.01 10.48
C SER A 154 21.14 2.84 10.38
N PHE A 155 21.88 3.89 10.02
CA PHE A 155 23.35 3.87 9.98
C PHE A 155 23.97 3.68 11.36
N HIS A 156 23.32 4.19 12.41
CA HIS A 156 23.82 4.08 13.79
C HIS A 156 23.53 2.73 14.44
N THR A 157 22.53 2.02 13.94
CA THR A 157 21.94 0.84 14.59
C THR A 157 22.28 -0.46 13.86
N ASN A 158 23.01 -0.39 12.74
CA ASN A 158 23.48 -1.52 11.92
C ASN A 158 22.35 -2.51 11.61
N ILE A 159 21.14 -1.98 11.36
CA ILE A 159 19.90 -2.74 11.20
C ILE A 159 19.99 -3.70 10.00
N THR A 160 20.84 -3.37 9.04
CA THR A 160 20.90 -4.02 7.73
C THR A 160 22.34 -4.04 7.22
N HIS A 161 22.73 -5.10 6.51
CA HIS A 161 24.00 -5.15 5.79
C HIS A 161 24.08 -4.16 4.61
N SER A 162 22.95 -3.56 4.22
CA SER A 162 22.86 -2.55 3.17
C SER A 162 21.85 -1.45 3.54
N ALA A 163 22.25 -0.20 3.35
CA ALA A 163 21.37 0.94 3.63
C ALA A 163 20.13 0.90 2.73
N PRO A 164 18.92 1.19 3.26
CA PRO A 164 17.74 1.28 2.42
C PRO A 164 17.89 2.34 1.33
N LEU A 165 17.41 2.03 0.13
CA LEU A 165 17.43 2.92 -1.02
C LEU A 165 16.07 3.58 -1.19
N VAL A 166 16.02 4.90 -1.30
CA VAL A 166 14.77 5.65 -1.54
C VAL A 166 14.58 5.88 -3.04
N ALA A 167 13.37 5.63 -3.54
CA ALA A 167 13.05 5.81 -4.95
C ALA A 167 13.19 7.28 -5.35
N ALA A 168 13.85 7.53 -6.48
CA ALA A 168 14.01 8.87 -7.01
C ALA A 168 12.66 9.50 -7.38
N ASN A 169 12.50 10.79 -7.07
CA ASN A 169 11.38 11.59 -7.52
C ASN A 169 11.84 12.55 -8.64
N PHE A 170 11.14 12.54 -9.78
CA PHE A 170 11.49 13.36 -10.94
C PHE A 170 10.22 13.80 -11.69
N ILE A 171 10.31 14.94 -12.38
CA ILE A 171 9.16 15.70 -12.95
C ILE A 171 8.27 14.85 -13.88
N GLU A 172 8.84 13.89 -14.60
CA GLU A 172 8.12 13.05 -15.57
C GLU A 172 7.98 11.60 -15.11
N LYS A 173 8.08 11.35 -13.79
CA LYS A 173 7.93 9.99 -13.25
C LYS A 173 6.53 9.46 -13.56
N PRO A 174 6.40 8.34 -14.30
CA PRO A 174 5.11 7.70 -14.48
C PRO A 174 4.52 7.33 -13.12
N PRO A 175 3.23 7.61 -12.87
CA PRO A 175 2.61 7.42 -11.56
C PRO A 175 2.65 5.95 -11.09
N ASN A 176 2.65 5.00 -12.04
CA ASN A 176 2.76 3.57 -11.81
C ASN A 176 4.18 3.01 -11.95
N ALA A 177 5.23 3.84 -12.07
CA ALA A 177 6.60 3.35 -12.18
C ALA A 177 7.00 2.48 -10.97
N GLU A 178 6.57 2.86 -9.76
CA GLU A 178 6.87 2.10 -8.53
C GLU A 178 6.08 0.80 -8.47
N TRP A 179 4.83 0.79 -8.95
CA TRP A 179 4.03 -0.43 -9.13
C TRP A 179 4.72 -1.41 -10.08
N GLU A 180 5.26 -0.88 -11.19
CA GLU A 180 6.00 -1.68 -12.15
C GLU A 180 7.31 -2.21 -11.55
N PHE A 181 8.04 -1.39 -10.80
CA PHE A 181 9.20 -1.87 -10.04
C PHE A 181 8.80 -3.00 -9.10
N SER A 182 7.67 -2.83 -8.39
CA SER A 182 7.18 -3.85 -7.46
C SER A 182 6.88 -5.17 -8.13
N ARG A 183 6.21 -5.11 -9.28
CA ARG A 183 5.92 -6.26 -10.13
C ARG A 183 7.16 -6.98 -10.63
N LEU A 184 8.22 -6.24 -10.96
CA LEU A 184 9.45 -6.80 -11.51
C LEU A 184 10.41 -7.34 -10.43
N TYR A 185 10.44 -6.70 -9.25
CA TYR A 185 11.55 -6.85 -8.32
C TYR A 185 11.17 -7.21 -6.88
N CYS A 186 10.03 -6.77 -6.34
CA CYS A 186 9.75 -6.92 -4.90
C CYS A 186 9.36 -8.36 -4.51
N ASP A 187 10.25 -9.05 -3.80
CA ASP A 187 10.00 -10.40 -3.28
C ASP A 187 9.18 -10.39 -1.99
N ARG A 188 9.41 -9.38 -1.17
CA ARG A 188 8.67 -9.10 0.07
C ARG A 188 8.27 -7.64 0.06
N LEU A 189 7.10 -7.33 0.60
CA LEU A 189 6.64 -5.95 0.70
C LEU A 189 6.09 -5.64 2.08
N LEU A 190 6.51 -4.52 2.66
CA LEU A 190 6.02 -3.97 3.92
C LEU A 190 5.15 -2.74 3.65
N LEU A 191 3.86 -2.82 3.95
CA LEU A 191 2.98 -1.65 4.03
C LEU A 191 3.01 -1.07 5.44
N THR A 192 3.58 0.12 5.58
CA THR A 192 3.63 0.81 6.88
C THR A 192 2.43 1.75 7.09
N ALA A 193 1.69 2.05 6.02
CA ALA A 193 0.40 2.72 6.05
C ALA A 193 -0.62 1.85 5.31
N SER A 194 -1.21 0.90 6.02
CA SER A 194 -1.93 -0.25 5.43
C SER A 194 -3.21 0.12 4.67
N THR A 195 -3.77 1.31 4.91
CA THR A 195 -4.94 1.84 4.18
C THR A 195 -4.59 2.70 2.97
N SER A 196 -3.31 2.80 2.61
CA SER A 196 -2.90 3.55 1.41
C SER A 196 -3.36 2.80 0.15
N THR A 197 -4.22 3.41 -0.67
CA THR A 197 -4.63 2.82 -1.97
C THR A 197 -3.43 2.54 -2.84
N TYR A 198 -2.50 3.50 -2.90
CA TYR A 198 -1.28 3.37 -3.68
C TYR A 198 -0.41 2.21 -3.18
N GLY A 199 -0.21 2.13 -1.86
CA GLY A 199 0.52 1.05 -1.22
C GLY A 199 -0.14 -0.31 -1.41
N TRP A 200 -1.47 -0.37 -1.35
CA TRP A 200 -2.24 -1.60 -1.56
C TRP A 200 -2.00 -2.16 -2.96
N TRP A 201 -2.07 -1.32 -4.01
CA TRP A 201 -1.78 -1.75 -5.38
C TRP A 201 -0.30 -2.10 -5.58
N LEU A 202 0.63 -1.32 -5.01
CA LEU A 202 2.05 -1.65 -5.00
C LEU A 202 2.30 -3.06 -4.43
N ALA A 203 1.60 -3.40 -3.35
CA ALA A 203 1.66 -4.71 -2.69
C ALA A 203 1.04 -5.84 -3.50
N PHE A 204 -0.17 -5.63 -4.00
CA PHE A 204 -0.89 -6.59 -4.82
C PHE A 204 -0.14 -6.96 -6.11
N LEU A 205 0.54 -5.98 -6.70
CA LEU A 205 1.33 -6.17 -7.91
C LEU A 205 2.70 -6.80 -7.65
N SER A 206 3.17 -6.86 -6.40
CA SER A 206 4.52 -7.34 -6.05
C SER A 206 4.87 -8.70 -6.63
N ARG A 207 6.14 -8.89 -7.03
CA ARG A 207 6.63 -10.14 -7.62
C ARG A 207 6.39 -11.35 -6.72
N GLY A 208 6.82 -11.25 -5.46
CA GLY A 208 6.88 -12.40 -4.54
C GLY A 208 5.59 -12.69 -3.79
N GLN A 209 4.63 -11.77 -3.79
CA GLN A 209 3.34 -11.92 -3.09
C GLN A 209 3.47 -12.27 -1.59
N ARG A 210 4.60 -11.90 -0.97
CA ARG A 210 4.82 -11.97 0.47
C ARG A 210 4.67 -10.57 1.04
N VAL A 211 3.43 -10.23 1.40
CA VAL A 211 3.06 -8.89 1.83
C VAL A 211 2.81 -8.89 3.33
N TYR A 212 3.39 -7.90 3.99
CA TYR A 212 3.29 -7.65 5.41
C TYR A 212 2.72 -6.25 5.63
N TYR A 213 1.84 -6.06 6.61
CA TYR A 213 1.19 -4.76 6.80
C TYR A 213 1.02 -4.42 8.29
N ASP A 214 1.03 -3.13 8.63
CA ASP A 214 0.72 -2.68 9.99
C ASP A 214 -0.74 -3.00 10.34
N ARG A 215 -0.94 -3.79 11.39
CA ARG A 215 -2.26 -4.07 11.95
C ARG A 215 -2.93 -2.82 12.52
N ASN A 216 -2.15 -1.81 12.92
CA ASN A 216 -2.67 -0.53 13.38
C ASN A 216 -2.82 0.42 12.19
N TYR A 217 -3.99 0.38 11.55
CA TYR A 217 -4.20 1.06 10.28
C TYR A 217 -5.26 2.18 10.32
N ALA A 218 -5.98 2.30 11.44
CA ALA A 218 -6.99 3.33 11.64
C ALA A 218 -6.97 3.86 13.08
N LEU A 219 -7.31 5.13 13.26
CA LEU A 219 -7.45 5.73 14.59
C LEU A 219 -8.63 5.14 15.35
N PRO A 220 -8.58 5.04 16.69
CA PRO A 220 -9.74 4.67 17.51
C PRO A 220 -10.93 5.60 17.20
N GLY A 221 -12.05 5.02 16.76
CA GLY A 221 -13.27 5.77 16.38
C GLY A 221 -13.38 6.13 14.90
N ALA A 222 -12.33 5.88 14.09
CA ALA A 222 -12.51 5.76 12.64
C ALA A 222 -13.44 4.56 12.35
N ARG A 223 -14.15 4.61 11.21
CA ARG A 223 -15.05 3.53 10.75
C ARG A 223 -14.27 2.28 10.36
N SER A 224 -13.69 1.62 11.36
CA SER A 224 -12.93 0.37 11.23
C SER A 224 -13.79 -0.77 10.66
N ASP A 225 -15.11 -0.64 10.75
CA ASP A 225 -16.10 -1.50 10.10
C ASP A 225 -16.05 -1.43 8.56
N GLU A 226 -15.62 -0.31 7.97
CA GLU A 226 -15.41 -0.17 6.52
C GLU A 226 -14.09 -0.80 6.04
N LEU A 227 -13.20 -1.14 6.97
CA LEU A 227 -11.88 -1.74 6.74
C LEU A 227 -11.78 -3.09 7.45
N SER A 228 -12.83 -3.91 7.31
CA SER A 228 -12.81 -5.28 7.80
C SER A 228 -11.61 -6.02 7.23
N SER A 229 -10.74 -6.53 8.10
CA SER A 229 -9.51 -7.21 7.66
C SER A 229 -9.78 -8.45 6.81
N ALA A 230 -10.95 -9.08 6.99
CA ALA A 230 -11.41 -10.20 6.18
C ALA A 230 -11.71 -9.83 4.72
N ASP A 231 -12.03 -8.56 4.46
CA ASP A 231 -12.49 -8.09 3.16
C ASP A 231 -11.45 -7.24 2.43
N PHE A 232 -10.60 -6.55 3.21
CA PHE A 232 -9.72 -5.51 2.71
C PHE A 232 -8.40 -6.07 2.17
N TRP A 233 -7.73 -6.91 2.96
CA TRP A 233 -6.47 -7.53 2.57
C TRP A 233 -6.71 -8.94 2.01
N PRO A 234 -5.94 -9.35 0.98
CA PRO A 234 -5.88 -10.75 0.60
C PRO A 234 -5.52 -11.64 1.78
N GLN A 235 -6.20 -12.77 1.91
CA GLN A 235 -6.09 -13.67 3.08
C GLN A 235 -4.68 -14.24 3.31
N HIS A 236 -3.80 -14.19 2.30
CA HIS A 236 -2.41 -14.63 2.41
C HIS A 236 -1.44 -13.51 2.83
N TRP A 237 -1.91 -12.27 2.98
CA TRP A 237 -1.10 -11.17 3.49
C TRP A 237 -1.02 -11.24 5.01
N THR A 238 0.16 -10.93 5.55
CA THR A 238 0.48 -11.17 6.96
C THR A 238 0.41 -9.85 7.76
N PRO A 239 -0.51 -9.71 8.72
CA PRO A 239 -0.50 -8.57 9.62
C PRO A 239 0.71 -8.63 10.55
N LEU A 240 1.29 -7.46 10.81
CA LEU A 240 2.37 -7.27 11.79
C LEU A 240 1.89 -6.37 12.92
N GLN A 241 2.31 -6.69 14.14
CA GLN A 241 2.06 -5.85 15.31
C GLN A 241 3.38 -5.54 16.03
N ILE A 242 3.59 -4.25 16.31
CA ILE A 242 4.69 -3.77 17.15
C ILE A 242 4.26 -3.71 18.62
N TYR A 243 5.13 -4.21 19.50
CA TYR A 243 5.00 -4.12 20.95
C TYR A 243 5.94 -3.03 21.51
N PRO A 244 5.73 -2.56 22.77
CA PRO A 244 6.51 -1.47 23.38
C PRO A 244 8.03 -1.66 23.42
N SER A 245 8.54 -2.89 23.21
CA SER A 245 9.97 -3.19 23.07
C SER A 245 10.50 -3.03 21.64
N ASN A 246 9.75 -2.42 20.73
CA ASN A 246 10.00 -2.40 19.28
C ASN A 246 10.16 -3.81 18.69
N HIS A 247 9.52 -4.79 19.33
CA HIS A 247 9.44 -6.16 18.85
C HIS A 247 8.22 -6.31 17.95
N VAL A 248 8.42 -6.84 16.75
CA VAL A 248 7.39 -7.05 15.74
C VAL A 248 7.12 -8.54 15.60
N VAL A 249 5.84 -8.92 15.53
CA VAL A 249 5.41 -10.31 15.34
C VAL A 249 4.34 -10.41 14.25
N GLU A 250 4.31 -11.57 13.60
CA GLU A 250 3.20 -12.00 12.73
C GLU A 250 1.99 -12.41 13.59
N ILE A 251 0.78 -12.17 13.07
CA ILE A 251 -0.49 -12.49 13.74
C ILE A 251 -1.37 -13.34 12.84
#